data_AF-A0A023FVX6-F1
#
_entry.id   AF-A0A023FVX6-F1
#
_cell.length_a   1.000
_cell.length_b   1.000
_cell.length_c   1.000
_cell.angle_alpha   90.00
_cell.angle_beta   90.00
_cell.angle_gamma   90.00
#
_symmetry.space_group_name_H-M   'P 1'
#
loop_
_entity.id
_entity.type
_entity.pdbx_description
1 polymer ?
#
loop_
_entity_poly.entity_id
_entity_poly.type
_entity_poly.pdbx_seq_one_letter_code
_entity_poly.pdbx_strand_id
1 'polypeptide(L)'
;MAPKQSVKAIALALLATIIQSNAEEASSPQLVQPDIVKFYSNDSVIWSYSLNTDGHNPCKVDFGINSNPPNISFERYSLDWHSRTPPTIFKGKTFSVNGEFKHTRSEPSSGLYDAMKIEYSDATAERRARTETRGSRFLEALLFESGSENCGVFEVRPLQNADKAVGSRQGRHGRTGARTTQTLDLRIKSYVEDIVKANKCLQEFKKSEKYAKIASSGRLAESIISHEQCKNGCSQNPHCAQSLPVEF
;
A
#
# COMPACT_ATOMS: atom_id res chain seq x y z
N MET A 1 56.16 71.39 34.72
CA MET A 1 55.13 70.65 35.48
C MET A 1 54.10 70.14 34.50
N ALA A 2 53.87 68.82 34.47
CA ALA A 2 53.01 68.14 33.52
C ALA A 2 51.58 67.97 34.05
N PRO A 3 50.57 67.85 33.18
CA PRO A 3 49.39 67.05 33.48
C PRO A 3 49.36 65.79 32.60
N LYS A 4 49.46 64.63 33.26
CA LYS A 4 49.22 63.30 32.69
C LYS A 4 47.71 63.14 32.45
N GLN A 5 47.29 63.03 31.20
CA GLN A 5 45.95 62.53 30.87
C GLN A 5 45.96 61.00 30.90
N SER A 6 45.30 60.44 31.89
CA SER A 6 45.07 59.00 32.05
C SER A 6 43.87 58.58 31.20
N VAL A 7 44.12 58.00 30.03
CA VAL A 7 43.08 57.35 29.22
C VAL A 7 42.73 56.01 29.89
N LYS A 8 41.56 55.94 30.52
CA LYS A 8 40.98 54.68 31.01
C LYS A 8 40.48 53.89 29.81
N ALA A 9 41.23 52.88 29.38
CA ALA A 9 40.76 51.89 28.43
C ALA A 9 39.75 50.98 29.13
N ILE A 10 38.49 51.05 28.72
CA ILE A 10 37.44 50.11 29.12
C ILE A 10 37.59 48.88 28.23
N ALA A 11 38.11 47.79 28.79
CA ALA A 11 38.12 46.50 28.13
C ALA A 11 36.70 45.92 28.13
N LEU A 12 35.98 46.07 27.02
CA LEU A 12 34.76 45.33 26.75
C LEU A 12 35.14 43.89 26.41
N ALA A 13 35.07 43.01 27.40
CA ALA A 13 35.10 41.57 27.19
C ALA A 13 33.80 41.16 26.49
N LEU A 14 33.85 41.01 25.17
CA LEU A 14 32.82 40.33 24.38
C LEU A 14 32.88 38.83 24.73
N LEU A 15 32.00 38.40 25.62
CA LEU A 15 31.64 36.99 25.77
C LEU A 15 30.87 36.58 24.51
N ALA A 16 31.60 36.05 23.52
CA ALA A 16 31.01 35.27 22.46
C ALA A 16 30.51 33.95 23.08
N THR A 17 29.24 33.91 23.48
CA THR A 17 28.53 32.65 23.67
C THR A 17 28.40 32.00 22.30
N ILE A 18 29.33 31.08 22.01
CA ILE A 18 29.18 30.12 20.93
C ILE A 18 27.97 29.27 21.34
N ILE A 19 26.79 29.64 20.85
CA ILE A 19 25.69 28.71 20.72
C ILE A 19 26.22 27.69 19.70
N GLN A 20 26.83 26.60 20.19
CA GLN A 20 26.88 25.36 19.43
C GLN A 20 25.43 24.95 19.28
N SER A 21 24.79 25.52 18.26
CA SER A 21 23.60 24.96 17.68
C SER A 21 24.07 23.61 17.16
N ASN A 22 23.89 22.59 17.99
CA ASN A 22 23.71 21.24 17.49
C ASN A 22 22.43 21.31 16.66
N ALA A 23 22.56 21.84 15.43
CA ALA A 23 21.82 21.28 14.34
C ALA A 23 22.31 19.82 14.31
N GLU A 24 21.63 18.98 15.09
CA GLU A 24 21.33 17.65 14.60
C GLU A 24 20.83 17.91 13.19
N GLU A 25 21.70 17.69 12.20
CA GLU A 25 21.27 17.37 10.86
C GLU A 25 20.28 16.25 11.08
N ALA A 26 19.00 16.62 11.15
CA ALA A 26 17.90 15.70 11.04
C ALA A 26 18.17 15.06 9.69
N SER A 27 18.88 13.93 9.74
CA SER A 27 19.24 13.13 8.60
C SER A 27 17.92 12.92 7.90
N SER A 28 17.78 13.61 6.76
CA SER A 28 16.56 13.53 5.97
C SER A 28 16.31 12.04 5.80
N PRO A 29 15.16 11.51 6.28
CA PRO A 29 14.99 10.07 6.45
C PRO A 29 15.39 9.40 5.14
N GLN A 30 16.48 8.62 5.20
CA GLN A 30 17.07 8.02 4.00
C GLN A 30 15.94 7.32 3.25
N LEU A 31 15.69 7.77 2.02
CA LEU A 31 14.62 7.24 1.21
C LEU A 31 14.82 5.74 1.05
N VAL A 32 13.98 4.95 1.71
CA VAL A 32 13.90 3.51 1.44
C VAL A 32 13.35 3.38 0.04
N GLN A 33 14.19 2.90 -0.87
CA GLN A 33 13.76 2.59 -2.22
C GLN A 33 12.84 1.36 -2.13
N PRO A 34 11.62 1.42 -2.71
CA PRO A 34 10.70 0.29 -2.68
C PRO A 34 11.36 -0.98 -3.22
N ASP A 35 11.26 -2.06 -2.46
CA ASP A 35 11.65 -3.40 -2.88
C ASP A 35 10.46 -4.35 -2.70
N ILE A 36 9.69 -4.51 -3.78
CA ILE A 36 8.49 -5.34 -3.74
C ILE A 36 8.82 -6.83 -3.54
N VAL A 37 10.01 -7.28 -3.95
CA VAL A 37 10.44 -8.68 -3.73
C VAL A 37 10.64 -8.90 -2.25
N LYS A 38 11.37 -7.99 -1.59
CA LYS A 38 11.57 -8.02 -0.14
C LYS A 38 10.24 -7.92 0.61
N PHE A 39 9.31 -7.09 0.11
CA PHE A 39 7.95 -7.03 0.66
C PHE A 39 7.27 -8.42 0.66
N TYR A 40 7.44 -9.24 -0.36
CA TYR A 40 6.78 -10.56 -0.46
C TYR A 40 7.62 -11.76 0.05
N SER A 41 8.76 -11.55 0.71
CA SER A 41 9.77 -12.60 0.95
C SER A 41 9.64 -13.47 2.22
N ASN A 42 8.67 -13.21 3.11
CA ASN A 42 8.70 -13.72 4.50
C ASN A 42 7.45 -14.52 4.92
N ASP A 43 6.82 -15.23 3.99
CA ASP A 43 5.65 -16.12 4.18
C ASP A 43 4.49 -15.53 5.00
N SER A 44 4.46 -14.21 5.13
CA SER A 44 3.48 -13.51 5.93
C SER A 44 2.15 -13.45 5.19
N VAL A 45 1.05 -13.53 5.93
CA VAL A 45 -0.26 -13.12 5.41
C VAL A 45 -0.23 -11.60 5.20
N ILE A 46 -0.75 -11.15 4.06
CA ILE A 46 -0.79 -9.72 3.70
C ILE A 46 -2.24 -9.28 3.61
N TRP A 47 -2.61 -8.38 4.52
CA TRP A 47 -3.92 -7.74 4.55
C TRP A 47 -3.88 -6.49 3.68
N SER A 48 -4.76 -6.40 2.70
CA SER A 48 -4.81 -5.30 1.73
C SER A 48 -6.15 -4.57 1.85
N TYR A 49 -6.12 -3.27 2.12
CA TYR A 49 -7.30 -2.44 2.28
C TYR A 49 -7.34 -1.38 1.19
N SER A 50 -8.47 -1.26 0.48
CA SER A 50 -8.65 -0.19 -0.50
C SER A 50 -8.67 1.16 0.22
N LEU A 51 -7.81 2.07 -0.21
CA LEU A 51 -7.81 3.46 0.25
C LEU A 51 -8.78 4.31 -0.57
N ASN A 52 -9.27 3.83 -1.71
CA ASN A 52 -10.27 4.55 -2.49
C ASN A 52 -11.64 4.50 -1.81
N THR A 53 -12.32 5.65 -1.69
CA THR A 53 -13.66 5.75 -1.10
C THR A 53 -14.80 5.29 -2.02
N ASP A 54 -14.53 4.95 -3.28
CA ASP A 54 -15.54 4.50 -4.25
C ASP A 54 -15.91 3.01 -4.12
N GLY A 55 -15.27 2.29 -3.20
CA GLY A 55 -15.93 1.22 -2.43
C GLY A 55 -16.25 -0.07 -3.19
N HIS A 56 -15.46 -0.44 -4.20
CA HIS A 56 -15.70 -1.69 -4.94
C HIS A 56 -14.97 -2.92 -4.37
N ASN A 57 -13.91 -2.79 -3.58
CA ASN A 57 -13.31 -3.93 -2.89
C ASN A 57 -12.70 -3.49 -1.55
N PRO A 58 -13.43 -3.62 -0.43
CA PRO A 58 -13.00 -3.04 0.83
C PRO A 58 -11.74 -3.73 1.39
N CYS A 59 -11.53 -5.00 1.06
CA CYS A 59 -10.30 -5.70 1.43
C CYS A 59 -9.94 -6.91 0.55
N LYS A 60 -8.68 -7.33 0.62
CA LYS A 60 -8.10 -8.56 0.08
C LYS A 60 -7.15 -9.15 1.11
N VAL A 61 -6.94 -10.46 1.09
CA VAL A 61 -5.96 -11.15 1.94
C VAL A 61 -5.11 -12.05 1.06
N ASP A 62 -3.80 -11.82 1.02
CA ASP A 62 -2.85 -12.63 0.27
C ASP A 62 -2.17 -13.61 1.23
N PHE A 63 -2.08 -14.87 0.83
CA PHE A 63 -1.49 -15.94 1.63
C PHE A 63 -0.91 -17.04 0.72
N GLY A 64 -0.16 -17.98 1.30
CA GLY A 64 0.53 -19.02 0.52
C GLY A 64 1.50 -18.42 -0.50
N ILE A 65 2.21 -17.35 -0.09
CA ILE A 65 3.07 -16.58 -0.98
C ILE A 65 4.34 -17.38 -1.29
N ASN A 66 4.62 -17.54 -2.58
CA ASN A 66 5.87 -18.07 -3.10
C ASN A 66 6.51 -17.00 -3.99
N SER A 67 7.54 -16.35 -3.46
CA SER A 67 8.29 -15.29 -4.12
C SER A 67 9.65 -15.82 -4.59
N ASN A 68 9.78 -16.07 -5.90
CA ASN A 68 11.02 -16.51 -6.51
C ASN A 68 11.29 -15.69 -7.78
N PRO A 69 11.95 -14.53 -7.65
CA PRO A 69 12.16 -13.61 -8.76
C PRO A 69 12.71 -14.30 -10.02
N PRO A 70 12.17 -13.97 -11.21
CA PRO A 70 11.25 -12.87 -11.47
C PRO A 70 9.78 -13.21 -11.19
N ASN A 71 9.45 -14.42 -10.72
CA ASN A 71 8.07 -14.86 -10.58
C ASN A 71 7.56 -14.73 -9.15
N ILE A 72 6.24 -14.59 -9.03
CA ILE A 72 5.53 -14.66 -7.76
C ILE A 72 4.22 -15.41 -7.95
N SER A 73 3.83 -16.23 -6.98
CA SER A 73 2.51 -16.84 -6.93
C SER A 73 1.96 -16.82 -5.51
N PHE A 74 0.66 -16.66 -5.35
CA PHE A 74 -0.01 -16.69 -4.05
C PHE A 74 -1.51 -16.97 -4.22
N GLU A 75 -2.18 -17.26 -3.12
CA GLU A 75 -3.63 -17.26 -3.05
C GLU A 75 -4.12 -15.92 -2.52
N ARG A 76 -5.20 -15.41 -3.10
CA ARG A 76 -5.83 -14.15 -2.70
C ARG A 76 -7.29 -14.39 -2.40
N TYR A 77 -7.65 -14.24 -1.13
CA TYR A 77 -9.03 -14.04 -0.75
C TYR A 77 -9.44 -12.60 -1.11
N SER A 78 -10.55 -12.45 -1.81
CA SER A 78 -11.13 -11.15 -2.10
C SER A 78 -12.63 -11.29 -2.23
N LEU A 79 -13.34 -10.20 -1.95
CA LEU A 79 -14.71 -10.11 -2.41
C LEU A 79 -14.71 -10.01 -3.94
N ASP A 80 -15.47 -10.87 -4.60
CA ASP A 80 -15.74 -10.72 -6.04
C ASP A 80 -16.82 -9.64 -6.23
N TRP A 81 -16.54 -8.42 -5.73
CA TRP A 81 -17.54 -7.37 -5.60
C TRP A 81 -17.62 -6.46 -6.83
N HIS A 82 -18.24 -6.98 -7.90
CA HIS A 82 -18.57 -6.18 -9.11
C HIS A 82 -20.06 -5.84 -9.22
N SER A 83 -20.85 -6.15 -8.18
CA SER A 83 -22.29 -5.89 -8.14
C SER A 83 -22.60 -4.45 -7.71
N ARG A 84 -23.64 -3.86 -8.31
CA ARG A 84 -24.17 -2.53 -7.94
C ARG A 84 -24.86 -2.49 -6.58
N THR A 85 -25.27 -3.64 -6.05
CA THR A 85 -26.08 -3.74 -4.83
C THR A 85 -25.28 -4.48 -3.78
N PRO A 86 -24.84 -3.86 -2.67
CA PRO A 86 -24.10 -4.51 -1.57
C PRO A 86 -24.70 -5.87 -1.22
N PRO A 87 -23.90 -6.92 -1.01
CA PRO A 87 -24.49 -8.19 -0.72
C PRO A 87 -25.02 -8.12 0.71
N THR A 88 -26.14 -8.76 0.97
CA THR A 88 -26.61 -8.95 2.35
C THR A 88 -25.67 -9.87 3.15
N ILE A 89 -24.79 -10.63 2.46
CA ILE A 89 -23.82 -11.54 3.08
C ILE A 89 -22.44 -11.36 2.42
N PHE A 90 -21.43 -11.08 3.24
CA PHE A 90 -20.04 -10.88 2.83
C PHE A 90 -19.36 -12.22 2.53
N LYS A 91 -19.62 -12.82 1.35
CA LYS A 91 -18.98 -14.07 0.90
C LYS A 91 -17.93 -13.79 -0.17
N GLY A 92 -16.67 -13.74 0.23
CA GLY A 92 -15.56 -13.66 -0.71
C GLY A 92 -15.18 -15.01 -1.31
N LYS A 93 -14.29 -14.97 -2.30
CA LYS A 93 -13.72 -16.14 -2.97
C LYS A 93 -12.21 -16.09 -2.87
N THR A 94 -11.59 -17.26 -3.00
CA THR A 94 -10.15 -17.39 -3.11
C THR A 94 -9.79 -17.56 -4.58
N PHE A 95 -8.76 -16.83 -5.01
CA PHE A 95 -8.22 -16.89 -6.35
C PHE A 95 -6.75 -17.27 -6.30
N SER A 96 -6.29 -18.06 -7.25
CA SER A 96 -4.87 -18.30 -7.45
C SER A 96 -4.31 -17.15 -8.29
N VAL A 97 -3.30 -16.46 -7.77
CA VAL A 97 -2.66 -15.31 -8.41
C VAL A 97 -1.26 -15.72 -8.84
N ASN A 98 -0.95 -15.53 -10.12
CA ASN A 98 0.39 -15.71 -10.66
C ASN A 98 0.87 -14.39 -11.23
N GLY A 99 2.15 -14.09 -11.10
CA GLY A 99 2.70 -12.84 -11.59
C GLY A 99 4.20 -12.85 -11.81
N GLU A 100 4.66 -11.70 -12.29
CA GLU A 100 6.06 -11.44 -12.59
C GLU A 100 6.45 -10.05 -12.04
N PHE A 101 7.54 -9.98 -11.31
CA PHE A 101 8.15 -8.74 -10.85
C PHE A 101 8.68 -7.92 -12.04
N LYS A 102 8.46 -6.61 -11.99
CA LYS A 102 8.82 -5.65 -13.04
C LYS A 102 9.36 -4.36 -12.42
N HIS A 103 10.13 -3.65 -13.22
CA HIS A 103 10.48 -2.26 -12.97
C HIS A 103 9.43 -1.37 -13.63
N THR A 104 8.91 -0.38 -12.91
CA THR A 104 8.00 0.63 -13.50
C THR A 104 8.74 1.60 -14.42
N ARG A 105 10.06 1.72 -14.25
CA ARG A 105 10.94 2.59 -15.03
C ARG A 105 11.86 1.77 -15.92
N SER A 106 12.13 2.27 -17.13
CA SER A 106 13.04 1.63 -18.08
C SER A 106 14.48 1.55 -17.57
N GLU A 107 14.90 2.51 -16.75
CA GLU A 107 16.24 2.58 -16.15
C GLU A 107 16.10 2.72 -14.62
N PRO A 108 16.00 1.59 -13.88
CA PRO A 108 15.87 1.62 -12.44
C PRO A 108 17.21 2.00 -11.77
N SER A 109 17.17 2.90 -10.79
CA SER A 109 18.38 3.40 -10.12
C SER A 109 19.10 2.36 -9.25
N SER A 110 18.40 1.34 -8.75
CA SER A 110 18.95 0.31 -7.83
C SER A 110 18.88 -1.11 -8.38
N GLY A 111 18.31 -1.32 -9.57
CA GLY A 111 17.98 -2.66 -10.07
C GLY A 111 16.88 -3.39 -9.28
N LEU A 112 16.36 -2.82 -8.19
CA LEU A 112 15.29 -3.42 -7.39
C LEU A 112 13.95 -3.32 -8.10
N TYR A 113 13.15 -4.39 -8.03
CA TYR A 113 11.78 -4.40 -8.54
C TYR A 113 10.88 -3.54 -7.66
N ASP A 114 10.00 -2.77 -8.26
CA ASP A 114 9.04 -1.88 -7.59
C ASP A 114 7.59 -2.20 -7.97
N ALA A 115 7.37 -3.15 -8.89
CA ALA A 115 6.04 -3.59 -9.28
C ALA A 115 5.98 -5.07 -9.58
N MET A 116 4.75 -5.57 -9.68
CA MET A 116 4.43 -6.89 -10.19
C MET A 116 3.25 -6.83 -11.14
N LYS A 117 3.34 -7.59 -12.22
CA LYS A 117 2.22 -7.84 -13.13
C LYS A 117 1.59 -9.16 -12.75
N ILE A 118 0.32 -9.13 -12.35
CA ILE A 118 -0.40 -10.31 -11.87
C ILE A 118 -1.58 -10.69 -12.77
N GLU A 119 -1.94 -11.97 -12.74
CA GLU A 119 -3.12 -12.54 -13.38
C GLU A 119 -3.87 -13.43 -12.39
N TYR A 120 -5.19 -13.24 -12.35
CA TYR A 120 -6.09 -14.05 -11.53
C TYR A 120 -6.51 -15.31 -12.28
N SER A 121 -6.39 -16.46 -11.63
CA SER A 121 -6.91 -17.74 -12.07
C SER A 121 -7.83 -18.34 -11.00
N ASP A 122 -8.84 -19.09 -11.43
CA ASP A 122 -9.77 -19.77 -10.54
C ASP A 122 -9.53 -21.28 -10.67
N ALA A 123 -8.90 -21.86 -9.65
CA ALA A 123 -8.59 -23.30 -9.59
C ALA A 123 -9.87 -24.15 -9.44
N THR A 124 -10.99 -23.57 -8.98
CA THR A 124 -12.23 -24.30 -8.65
C THR A 124 -13.29 -24.26 -9.76
N ALA A 125 -13.07 -23.47 -10.82
CA ALA A 125 -14.05 -23.27 -11.88
C ALA A 125 -14.00 -24.39 -12.94
N GLU A 126 -14.39 -25.61 -12.55
CA GLU A 126 -14.49 -26.72 -13.48
C GLU A 126 -15.65 -26.60 -14.48
N ARG A 127 -16.70 -25.79 -14.27
CA ARG A 127 -17.86 -25.80 -15.21
C ARG A 127 -18.88 -24.66 -15.12
N ARG A 128 -18.62 -23.55 -14.42
CA ARG A 128 -19.60 -22.46 -14.27
C ARG A 128 -19.05 -21.11 -14.75
N ALA A 129 -19.99 -20.28 -15.20
CA ALA A 129 -19.84 -19.05 -15.98
C ALA A 129 -18.58 -18.21 -15.66
N ARG A 130 -17.98 -17.62 -16.71
CA ARG A 130 -16.91 -16.61 -16.60
C ARG A 130 -17.26 -15.59 -15.50
N THR A 131 -16.48 -15.57 -14.42
CA THR A 131 -16.46 -14.45 -13.49
C THR A 131 -15.64 -13.32 -14.11
N GLU A 132 -15.94 -12.06 -13.78
CA GLU A 132 -15.22 -10.90 -14.32
C GLU A 132 -13.76 -10.84 -13.79
N THR A 133 -13.50 -11.41 -12.62
CA THR A 133 -12.17 -11.45 -11.99
C THR A 133 -11.25 -12.51 -12.64
N ARG A 134 -11.78 -13.60 -13.19
CA ARG A 134 -10.95 -14.65 -13.82
C ARG A 134 -10.32 -14.14 -15.12
N GLY A 135 -8.99 -14.30 -15.23
CA GLY A 135 -8.20 -13.81 -16.37
C GLY A 135 -8.00 -12.30 -16.37
N SER A 136 -8.48 -11.60 -15.33
CA SER A 136 -8.16 -10.19 -15.14
C SER A 136 -6.69 -10.05 -14.77
N ARG A 137 -6.05 -9.05 -15.37
CA ARG A 137 -4.64 -8.74 -15.19
C ARG A 137 -4.49 -7.37 -14.57
N PHE A 138 -3.52 -7.24 -13.67
CA PHE A 138 -3.23 -5.98 -12.98
C PHE A 138 -1.74 -5.72 -12.94
N LEU A 139 -1.38 -4.44 -12.90
CA LEU A 139 -0.07 -3.99 -12.46
C LEU A 139 -0.22 -3.45 -11.04
N GLU A 140 0.53 -4.03 -10.11
CA GLU A 140 0.55 -3.61 -8.71
C GLU A 140 1.95 -3.09 -8.37
N ALA A 141 2.08 -1.80 -8.06
CA ALA A 141 3.36 -1.14 -7.80
C ALA A 141 3.45 -0.67 -6.35
N LEU A 142 4.55 -0.99 -5.67
CA LEU A 142 4.83 -0.52 -4.32
C LEU A 142 5.28 0.95 -4.40
N LEU A 143 4.38 1.87 -4.04
CA LEU A 143 4.67 3.30 -4.06
C LEU A 143 5.45 3.73 -2.82
N PHE A 144 4.98 3.32 -1.66
CA PHE A 144 5.49 3.71 -0.34
C PHE A 144 5.69 2.46 0.50
N GLU A 145 6.76 2.44 1.28
CA GLU A 145 7.02 1.40 2.27
C GLU A 145 7.39 2.08 3.59
N SER A 146 6.75 1.64 4.68
CA SER A 146 7.11 2.08 6.04
C SER A 146 8.54 1.65 6.37
N GLY A 147 9.25 2.38 7.23
CA GLY A 147 10.61 2.01 7.64
C GLY A 147 10.71 0.66 8.37
N SER A 148 9.59 0.07 8.79
CA SER A 148 9.55 -1.28 9.37
C SER A 148 9.34 -2.40 8.33
N GLU A 149 9.22 -2.07 7.04
CA GLU A 149 9.06 -3.01 5.91
C GLU A 149 7.89 -3.99 6.05
N ASN A 150 6.95 -3.68 6.93
CA ASN A 150 5.78 -4.49 7.20
C ASN A 150 4.50 -3.82 6.71
N CYS A 151 4.61 -2.64 6.11
CA CYS A 151 3.50 -1.96 5.49
C CYS A 151 3.95 -1.22 4.24
N GLY A 152 3.11 -1.22 3.22
CA GLY A 152 3.27 -0.35 2.08
C GLY A 152 1.94 0.12 1.48
N VAL A 153 2.02 1.15 0.64
CA VAL A 153 0.91 1.57 -0.21
C VAL A 153 1.21 1.17 -1.64
N PHE A 154 0.26 0.44 -2.22
CA PHE A 154 0.33 -0.11 -3.56
C PHE A 154 -0.57 0.68 -4.49
N GLU A 155 -0.04 1.02 -5.66
CA GLU A 155 -0.87 1.43 -6.78
C GLU A 155 -1.31 0.21 -7.58
N VAL A 156 -2.61 0.09 -7.81
CA VAL A 156 -3.21 -1.02 -8.56
C VAL A 156 -3.86 -0.47 -9.82
N ARG A 157 -3.36 -0.91 -10.98
CA ARG A 157 -3.90 -0.53 -12.29
C ARG A 157 -4.41 -1.77 -13.02
N PRO A 158 -5.65 -1.77 -13.54
CA PRO A 158 -6.08 -2.83 -14.43
C PRO A 158 -5.25 -2.78 -15.71
N LEU A 159 -4.88 -3.95 -16.21
CA LEU A 159 -4.33 -4.13 -17.56
C LEU A 159 -5.46 -4.56 -18.49
N GLN A 160 -5.20 -4.53 -19.81
CA GLN A 160 -6.17 -4.85 -20.88
C GLN A 160 -7.22 -5.90 -20.44
N ASN A 161 -8.50 -5.57 -20.62
CA ASN A 161 -9.70 -6.37 -20.26
C ASN A 161 -10.09 -6.42 -18.76
N ALA A 162 -9.33 -5.82 -17.83
CA ALA A 162 -9.69 -5.75 -16.41
C ALA A 162 -10.34 -4.42 -15.98
N ASP A 163 -10.55 -3.47 -16.91
CA ASP A 163 -11.14 -2.14 -16.60
C ASP A 163 -12.54 -2.23 -15.96
N LYS A 164 -13.26 -3.34 -16.17
CA LYS A 164 -14.56 -3.60 -15.53
C LYS A 164 -14.43 -4.02 -14.06
N ALA A 165 -13.34 -4.69 -13.71
CA ALA A 165 -13.08 -5.18 -12.35
C ALA A 165 -12.66 -4.08 -11.36
N VAL A 166 -12.37 -2.87 -11.85
CA VAL A 166 -12.04 -1.69 -11.03
C VAL A 166 -13.25 -0.74 -10.89
N GLY A 167 -14.43 -1.18 -11.32
CA GLY A 167 -15.66 -0.39 -11.18
C GLY A 167 -15.80 0.73 -12.22
N SER A 168 -15.27 0.56 -13.44
CA SER A 168 -15.52 1.55 -14.49
C SER A 168 -17.02 1.61 -14.80
N ARG A 169 -17.62 2.78 -14.56
CA ARG A 169 -18.99 3.11 -14.95
C ARG A 169 -19.20 2.89 -16.46
N GLN A 170 -19.54 1.68 -16.89
CA GLN A 170 -20.33 1.47 -18.10
C GLN A 170 -21.82 1.48 -17.74
N GLY A 171 -22.25 2.61 -17.20
CA GLY A 171 -23.64 3.03 -17.28
C GLY A 171 -23.81 3.78 -18.59
N ARG A 172 -24.62 3.24 -19.51
CA ARG A 172 -25.15 3.93 -20.69
C ARG A 172 -25.53 5.39 -20.34
N HIS A 173 -25.06 6.34 -21.15
CA HIS A 173 -25.58 7.72 -21.30
C HIS A 173 -25.31 8.81 -20.24
N GLY A 174 -24.28 8.72 -19.38
CA GLY A 174 -23.91 9.83 -18.46
C GLY A 174 -22.48 10.35 -18.67
N ARG A 175 -22.32 11.52 -19.27
CA ARG A 175 -21.05 12.11 -19.77
C ARG A 175 -20.09 12.66 -18.70
N THR A 176 -20.17 12.26 -17.44
CA THR A 176 -19.43 12.89 -16.32
C THR A 176 -18.91 11.95 -15.22
N GLY A 177 -18.96 10.63 -15.40
CA GLY A 177 -18.34 9.69 -14.46
C GLY A 177 -16.84 9.55 -14.72
N ALA A 178 -15.99 10.13 -13.88
CA ALA A 178 -14.54 9.90 -13.92
C ALA A 178 -14.25 8.38 -13.88
N ARG A 179 -13.53 7.88 -14.89
CA ARG A 179 -12.98 6.52 -14.87
C ARG A 179 -11.83 6.50 -13.86
N THR A 180 -11.95 5.73 -12.80
CA THR A 180 -10.80 5.39 -11.95
C THR A 180 -9.96 4.36 -12.70
N THR A 181 -8.87 4.83 -13.33
CA THR A 181 -7.89 3.98 -14.02
C THR A 181 -6.85 3.38 -13.07
N GLN A 182 -6.94 3.73 -11.78
CA GLN A 182 -6.03 3.30 -10.73
C GLN A 182 -6.72 3.35 -9.37
N THR A 183 -6.36 2.42 -8.49
CA THR A 183 -6.71 2.45 -7.06
C THR A 183 -5.45 2.38 -6.22
N LEU A 184 -5.57 2.76 -4.96
CA LEU A 184 -4.53 2.59 -3.96
C LEU A 184 -4.97 1.57 -2.92
N ASP A 185 -4.08 0.63 -2.62
CA ASP A 185 -4.28 -0.38 -1.59
C ASP A 185 -3.22 -0.19 -0.49
N LEU A 186 -3.62 -0.09 0.76
CA LEU A 186 -2.73 -0.20 1.91
C LEU A 186 -2.53 -1.67 2.25
N ARG A 187 -1.28 -2.14 2.25
CA ARG A 187 -0.93 -3.53 2.56
C ARG A 187 -0.13 -3.64 3.83
N ILE A 188 -0.52 -4.59 4.69
CA ILE A 188 0.14 -4.86 5.96
C ILE A 188 0.54 -6.33 6.02
N LYS A 189 1.82 -6.58 6.25
CA LYS A 189 2.32 -7.90 6.64
C LYS A 189 1.93 -8.15 8.08
N SER A 190 1.07 -9.13 8.29
CA SER A 190 0.75 -9.59 9.62
C SER A 190 0.06 -10.94 9.58
N TYR A 191 0.52 -11.83 10.45
CA TYR A 191 -0.11 -13.12 10.72
C TYR A 191 -1.54 -12.95 11.28
N VAL A 192 -1.74 -11.92 12.11
CA VAL A 192 -3.07 -11.50 12.60
C VAL A 192 -3.30 -10.06 12.17
N GLU A 193 -4.51 -9.73 11.76
CA GLU A 193 -4.87 -8.37 11.36
C GLU A 193 -4.46 -7.33 12.44
N ASP A 194 -3.62 -6.35 12.07
CA ASP A 194 -3.13 -5.31 12.98
C ASP A 194 -3.58 -3.92 12.49
N ILE A 195 -4.77 -3.53 12.94
CA ILE A 195 -5.41 -2.27 12.57
C ILE A 195 -4.66 -1.03 13.07
N VAL A 196 -3.94 -1.15 14.19
CA VAL A 196 -3.17 -0.05 14.76
C VAL A 196 -1.98 0.23 13.86
N LYS A 197 -1.26 -0.82 13.45
CA LYS A 197 -0.17 -0.75 12.47
C LYS A 197 -0.66 -0.26 11.10
N ALA A 198 -1.83 -0.72 10.66
CA ALA A 198 -2.45 -0.24 9.41
C ALA A 198 -2.68 1.28 9.44
N ASN A 199 -3.37 1.77 10.48
CA ASN A 199 -3.65 3.20 10.60
C ASN A 199 -2.36 4.02 10.77
N LYS A 200 -1.37 3.52 11.54
CA LYS A 200 -0.06 4.19 11.66
C LYS A 200 0.60 4.35 10.29
N CYS A 201 0.63 3.30 9.49
CA CYS A 201 1.24 3.34 8.16
C CYS A 201 0.49 4.27 7.20
N LEU A 202 -0.85 4.27 7.22
CA LEU A 202 -1.65 5.23 6.46
C LEU A 202 -1.30 6.67 6.82
N GLN A 203 -1.10 6.97 8.11
CA GLN A 203 -0.70 8.29 8.57
C GLN A 203 0.73 8.67 8.13
N GLU A 204 1.67 7.73 8.17
CA GLU A 204 3.02 7.95 7.63
C GLU A 204 2.98 8.27 6.14
N PHE A 205 2.21 7.52 5.35
CA PHE A 205 1.99 7.78 3.93
C PHE A 205 1.40 9.18 3.68
N LYS A 206 0.34 9.55 4.42
CA LYS A 206 -0.32 10.86 4.29
C LYS A 206 0.61 12.04 4.64
N LYS A 207 1.52 11.85 5.60
CA LYS A 207 2.47 12.88 6.04
C LYS A 207 3.72 12.97 5.17
N SER A 208 3.96 12.00 4.28
CA SER A 208 5.14 12.02 3.42
C SER A 208 5.05 13.13 2.38
N GLU A 209 6.01 14.06 2.40
CA GLU A 209 6.10 15.15 1.41
C GLU A 209 6.15 14.62 -0.03
N LYS A 210 6.85 13.50 -0.24
CA LYS A 210 6.98 12.84 -1.55
C LYS A 210 5.64 12.38 -2.12
N TYR A 211 4.77 11.86 -1.25
CA TYR A 211 3.47 11.33 -1.65
C TYR A 211 2.33 12.29 -1.36
N ALA A 212 2.60 13.49 -0.82
CA ALA A 212 1.60 14.48 -0.44
C ALA A 212 0.65 14.82 -1.59
N LYS A 213 1.16 14.90 -2.83
CA LYS A 213 0.31 15.12 -4.01
C LYS A 213 -0.65 13.97 -4.23
N ILE A 214 -0.20 12.72 -4.15
CA ILE A 214 -1.05 11.54 -4.32
C ILE A 214 -2.06 11.47 -3.16
N ALA A 215 -1.59 11.68 -1.92
CA ALA A 215 -2.40 11.66 -0.72
C ALA A 215 -3.49 12.74 -0.68
N SER A 216 -3.23 13.92 -1.26
CA SER A 216 -4.17 15.05 -1.32
C SER A 216 -5.03 15.09 -2.58
N SER A 217 -4.60 14.43 -3.66
CA SER A 217 -5.29 14.46 -4.96
C SER A 217 -6.57 13.63 -5.03
N GLY A 218 -6.90 12.85 -4.00
CA GLY A 218 -8.02 11.92 -4.00
C GLY A 218 -8.81 11.93 -2.69
N ARG A 219 -10.05 11.42 -2.76
CA ARG A 219 -10.79 11.00 -1.57
C ARG A 219 -10.18 9.68 -1.09
N LEU A 220 -9.09 9.78 -0.33
CA LEU A 220 -8.54 8.64 0.38
C LEU A 220 -9.33 8.40 1.66
N ALA A 221 -9.43 7.15 2.08
CA ALA A 221 -10.02 6.79 3.36
C ALA A 221 -9.29 7.50 4.51
N GLU A 222 -10.06 7.99 5.49
CA GLU A 222 -9.48 8.58 6.70
C GLU A 222 -8.94 7.53 7.67
N SER A 223 -9.59 6.36 7.68
CA SER A 223 -9.22 5.19 8.46
C SER A 223 -9.58 3.91 7.70
N ILE A 224 -9.03 2.78 8.16
CA ILE A 224 -9.35 1.47 7.61
C ILE A 224 -10.65 0.95 8.25
N ILE A 225 -11.79 1.29 7.65
CA ILE A 225 -13.13 0.95 8.15
C ILE A 225 -13.51 -0.51 7.84
N SER A 226 -12.86 -1.11 6.84
CA SER A 226 -13.16 -2.45 6.34
C SER A 226 -12.54 -3.61 7.13
N HIS A 227 -11.83 -3.32 8.21
CA HIS A 227 -11.10 -4.29 9.03
C HIS A 227 -11.96 -5.48 9.48
N GLU A 228 -12.99 -5.22 10.30
CA GLU A 228 -13.80 -6.30 10.87
C GLU A 228 -14.51 -7.14 9.80
N GLN A 229 -14.91 -6.48 8.70
CA GLN A 229 -15.51 -7.17 7.56
C GLN A 229 -14.50 -8.11 6.89
N CYS A 230 -13.24 -7.69 6.81
CA CYS A 230 -12.17 -8.51 6.25
C CYS A 230 -11.87 -9.73 7.11
N LYS A 231 -11.67 -9.53 8.43
CA LYS A 231 -11.47 -10.62 9.39
C LYS A 231 -12.57 -11.66 9.27
N ASN A 232 -13.82 -11.21 9.39
CA ASN A 232 -14.97 -12.08 9.40
C ASN A 232 -15.14 -12.83 8.07
N GLY A 233 -14.91 -12.15 6.94
CA GLY A 233 -14.97 -12.77 5.63
C GLY A 233 -13.90 -13.84 5.42
N CYS A 234 -12.65 -13.56 5.79
CA CYS A 234 -11.55 -14.50 5.68
C CYS A 234 -11.76 -15.71 6.62
N SER A 235 -12.15 -15.49 7.88
CA SER A 235 -12.39 -16.58 8.84
C SER A 235 -13.54 -17.51 8.45
N GLN A 236 -14.50 -17.02 7.66
CA GLN A 236 -15.59 -17.86 7.12
C GLN A 236 -15.20 -18.60 5.83
N ASN A 237 -14.09 -18.25 5.20
CA ASN A 237 -13.57 -18.92 4.01
C ASN A 237 -12.55 -19.99 4.42
N PRO A 238 -12.78 -21.29 4.13
CA PRO A 238 -11.90 -22.37 4.59
C PRO A 238 -10.43 -22.23 4.17
N HIS A 239 -10.16 -21.74 2.95
CA HIS A 239 -8.78 -21.58 2.45
C HIS A 239 -8.06 -20.44 3.16
N CYS A 240 -8.75 -19.31 3.33
CA CYS A 240 -8.20 -18.14 4.02
C CYS A 240 -8.02 -18.43 5.51
N ALA A 241 -9.02 -19.01 6.17
CA ALA A 241 -9.00 -19.33 7.59
C ALA A 241 -7.88 -20.30 7.98
N GLN A 242 -7.58 -21.31 7.14
CA GLN A 242 -6.46 -22.24 7.38
C GLN A 242 -5.08 -21.56 7.34
N SER A 243 -4.98 -20.42 6.66
CA SER A 243 -3.75 -19.67 6.51
C SER A 243 -3.55 -18.64 7.62
N LEU A 244 -4.57 -18.43 8.47
CA LEU A 244 -4.46 -17.60 9.67
C LEU A 244 -3.89 -18.44 10.82
N PRO A 245 -3.03 -17.87 11.67
CA PRO A 245 -2.58 -18.54 12.88
C PRO A 245 -3.77 -18.84 13.78
N VAL A 246 -3.70 -19.97 14.49
CA VAL A 246 -4.60 -20.23 15.61
C VAL A 246 -4.22 -19.24 16.72
N GLU A 247 -5.10 -18.28 17.02
CA GLU A 247 -4.98 -17.45 18.23
C GLU A 247 -5.10 -18.41 19.44
N PHE A 248 -4.00 -18.63 20.17
CA PHE A 248 -3.95 -19.40 21.41
C PHE A 248 -4.10 -18.49 22.63
#